data_AF-A0AAC9GKQ4-F1
#
_entry.id   AF-A0AAC9GKQ4-F1
#
_cell.length_a   1.000
_cell.length_b   1.000
_cell.length_c   1.000
_cell.angle_alpha   90.00
_cell.angle_beta   90.00
_cell.angle_gamma   90.00
#
_symmetry.space_group_name_H-M   'P 1'
#
loop_
_entity.id
_entity.type
_entity.pdbx_description
1 polymer ?
#
loop_
_entity_poly.entity_id
_entity_poly.type
_entity_poly.pdbx_seq_one_letter_code
_entity_poly.pdbx_strand_id
1 'polypeptide(L)'
;MKKFFCHILVVLILCSCGHYINNRNKNIDIFFRDWNIAISNSIVLQQESVSDEHQKFLYKNRLEAFKAQIRVTNDNQLNKNEIRYKFIKQYFTEFGQNTFYIIEANESGERRNIISYVVFPDSISKIIKYKYENAKWEKIKEKEIGKKFEFDKNKYVTKFGEGKNENDVIVTHVENKRIISSDYFLLLTMKEIDILGSVSD
;
A
#
# COMPACT_ATOMS: atom_id res chain seq x y z
N MET A 1 25.13 -40.05 -40.74
CA MET A 1 25.48 -39.65 -39.35
C MET A 1 25.25 -38.16 -39.02
N LYS A 2 25.18 -37.22 -39.97
CA LYS A 2 24.93 -35.78 -39.66
C LYS A 2 23.49 -35.43 -39.22
N LYS A 3 22.47 -36.21 -39.61
CA LYS A 3 21.06 -35.91 -39.30
C LYS A 3 20.65 -36.20 -37.84
N PHE A 4 21.32 -37.14 -37.18
CA PHE A 4 21.04 -37.52 -35.79
C PHE A 4 21.55 -36.48 -34.78
N PHE A 5 22.68 -35.82 -35.08
CA PHE A 5 23.26 -34.78 -34.22
C PHE A 5 22.40 -33.51 -34.15
N CYS A 6 21.69 -33.16 -35.24
CA CYS A 6 20.77 -32.02 -35.24
C CYS A 6 19.58 -32.20 -34.29
N HIS A 7 19.09 -33.43 -34.08
CA HIS A 7 17.91 -33.66 -33.25
C HIS A 7 18.23 -33.55 -31.76
N ILE A 8 19.43 -33.97 -31.34
CA ILE A 8 19.88 -33.87 -29.94
C ILE A 8 20.14 -32.40 -29.54
N LEU A 9 20.65 -31.58 -30.46
CA LEU A 9 20.88 -30.15 -30.21
C LEU A 9 19.57 -29.37 -30.02
N VAL A 10 18.50 -29.72 -30.76
CA VAL A 10 17.19 -29.06 -30.66
C VAL A 10 16.47 -29.41 -29.34
N VAL A 11 16.63 -30.65 -28.84
CA VAL A 11 16.03 -31.05 -27.55
C VAL A 11 16.71 -30.36 -26.36
N LEU A 12 18.04 -30.13 -26.41
CA LEU A 12 18.76 -29.39 -25.37
C LEU A 12 18.42 -27.89 -25.34
N ILE A 13 18.06 -27.30 -26.49
CA ILE A 13 17.61 -25.89 -26.57
C ILE A 13 16.17 -25.75 -26.06
N LEU A 14 15.30 -26.74 -26.27
CA LEU A 14 13.92 -26.72 -25.75
C LEU A 14 13.85 -27.03 -24.24
N CYS A 15 14.78 -27.79 -23.68
CA CYS A 15 14.91 -27.99 -22.23
C CYS A 15 15.53 -26.79 -21.49
N SER A 16 16.05 -25.79 -22.21
CA SER A 16 16.62 -24.57 -21.64
C SER A 16 15.71 -23.34 -21.80
N CYS A 17 14.44 -23.53 -22.17
CA CYS A 17 13.36 -22.60 -21.83
C CYS A 17 13.15 -22.64 -20.31
N GLY A 18 14.11 -22.03 -19.61
CA GLY A 18 14.21 -22.02 -18.17
C GLY A 18 12.88 -21.62 -17.54
N HIS A 19 12.52 -22.39 -16.52
CA HIS A 19 11.70 -21.90 -15.43
C HIS A 19 12.45 -20.71 -14.80
N TYR A 20 12.37 -19.54 -15.43
CA TYR A 20 12.52 -18.27 -14.74
C TYR A 20 11.33 -18.23 -13.78
N ILE A 21 11.49 -18.86 -12.62
CA ILE A 21 10.60 -18.67 -11.49
C ILE A 21 10.54 -17.17 -11.31
N ASN A 22 9.35 -16.62 -11.50
CA ASN A 22 9.10 -15.19 -11.55
C ASN A 22 9.28 -14.61 -10.14
N ASN A 23 10.53 -14.42 -9.70
CA ASN A 23 10.91 -13.91 -8.38
C ASN A 23 10.26 -12.55 -8.10
N ARG A 24 9.95 -11.77 -9.13
CA ARG A 24 9.23 -10.50 -9.01
C ARG A 24 7.83 -10.68 -8.45
N ASN A 25 7.09 -11.69 -8.92
CA ASN A 25 5.75 -12.00 -8.40
C ASN A 25 5.82 -12.46 -6.94
N LYS A 26 6.84 -13.26 -6.56
CA LYS A 26 7.04 -13.70 -5.17
C LYS A 26 7.28 -12.52 -4.23
N ASN A 27 8.04 -11.51 -4.66
CA ASN A 27 8.29 -10.31 -3.86
C ASN A 27 7.04 -9.43 -3.68
N ILE A 28 6.21 -9.29 -4.73
CA ILE A 28 4.93 -8.56 -4.65
C ILE A 28 3.96 -9.29 -3.72
N ASP A 29 3.88 -10.62 -3.83
CA ASP A 29 3.03 -11.47 -2.99
C ASP A 29 3.38 -11.34 -1.50
N ILE A 30 4.69 -11.39 -1.17
CA ILE A 30 5.19 -11.19 0.20
C ILE A 30 4.89 -9.77 0.69
N PHE A 31 5.23 -8.74 -0.11
CA PHE A 31 4.99 -7.35 0.27
C PHE A 31 3.52 -7.07 0.54
N PHE A 32 2.62 -7.56 -0.34
CA PHE A 32 1.18 -7.40 -0.17
C PHE A 32 0.67 -8.04 1.13
N ARG A 33 1.11 -9.26 1.44
CA ARG A 33 0.75 -9.94 2.68
C ARG A 33 1.25 -9.15 3.90
N ASP A 34 2.53 -8.81 3.91
CA ASP A 34 3.17 -8.14 5.05
C ASP A 34 2.55 -6.75 5.27
N TRP A 35 2.18 -6.05 4.20
CA TRP A 35 1.46 -4.78 4.28
C TRP A 35 0.08 -4.91 4.93
N ASN A 36 -0.73 -5.89 4.49
CA ASN A 36 -2.04 -6.11 5.09
C ASN A 36 -1.96 -6.55 6.57
N ILE A 37 -0.95 -7.33 6.93
CA ILE A 37 -0.66 -7.68 8.33
C ILE A 37 -0.32 -6.42 9.13
N ALA A 38 0.58 -5.58 8.62
CA ALA A 38 0.97 -4.34 9.30
C ALA A 38 -0.22 -3.40 9.52
N ILE A 39 -1.11 -3.24 8.52
CA ILE A 39 -2.34 -2.44 8.66
C ILE A 39 -3.26 -3.04 9.73
N SER A 40 -3.50 -4.35 9.69
CA SER A 40 -4.36 -5.03 10.67
C SER A 40 -3.85 -4.84 12.10
N ASN A 41 -2.54 -5.01 12.29
CA ASN A 41 -1.89 -4.82 13.59
C ASN A 41 -2.01 -3.35 14.04
N SER A 42 -1.87 -2.40 13.12
CA SER A 42 -2.04 -0.98 13.43
C SER A 42 -3.44 -0.67 13.95
N ILE A 43 -4.48 -1.21 13.31
CA ILE A 43 -5.87 -1.05 13.75
C ILE A 43 -6.08 -1.64 15.15
N VAL A 44 -5.55 -2.84 15.41
CA VAL A 44 -5.62 -3.49 16.74
C VAL A 44 -4.95 -2.64 17.80
N LEU A 45 -3.73 -2.15 17.55
CA LEU A 45 -3.00 -1.29 18.48
C LEU A 45 -3.75 0.02 18.75
N GLN A 46 -4.37 0.63 17.74
CA GLN A 46 -5.20 1.82 17.96
C GLN A 46 -6.43 1.52 18.81
N GLN A 47 -7.14 0.42 18.52
CA GLN A 47 -8.28 -0.03 19.32
C GLN A 47 -7.91 -0.22 20.80
N GLU A 48 -6.75 -0.81 21.09
CA GLU A 48 -6.26 -1.04 22.46
C GLU A 48 -5.82 0.25 23.16
N SER A 49 -5.37 1.25 22.38
CA SER A 49 -4.86 2.52 22.91
C SER A 49 -5.93 3.54 23.29
N VAL A 50 -7.17 3.39 22.79
CA VAL A 50 -8.26 4.33 23.08
C VAL A 50 -9.08 3.88 24.28
N SER A 51 -9.52 4.82 25.12
CA SER A 51 -10.39 4.54 26.27
C SER A 51 -11.87 4.56 25.93
N ASP A 52 -12.26 5.30 24.89
CA ASP A 52 -13.65 5.49 24.48
C ASP A 52 -14.23 4.24 23.80
N GLU A 53 -15.29 3.67 24.38
CA GLU A 53 -15.91 2.43 23.89
C GLU A 53 -16.54 2.57 22.51
N HIS A 54 -17.04 3.76 22.16
CA HIS A 54 -17.57 4.01 20.83
C HIS A 54 -16.47 3.95 19.76
N GLN A 55 -15.33 4.61 20.00
CA GLN A 55 -14.15 4.51 19.14
C GLN A 55 -13.61 3.07 19.05
N LYS A 56 -13.56 2.32 20.16
CA LYS A 56 -13.20 0.90 20.12
C LYS A 56 -14.10 0.10 19.19
N PHE A 57 -15.41 0.34 19.27
CA PHE A 57 -16.39 -0.31 18.38
C PHE A 57 -16.16 0.07 16.91
N LEU A 58 -15.85 1.34 16.62
CA LEU A 58 -15.51 1.78 15.26
C LEU A 58 -14.26 1.05 14.73
N TYR A 59 -13.17 0.99 15.51
CA TYR A 59 -11.97 0.24 15.11
C TYR A 59 -12.25 -1.24 14.88
N LYS A 60 -13.04 -1.89 15.75
CA LYS A 60 -13.44 -3.28 15.57
C LYS A 60 -14.17 -3.49 14.24
N ASN A 61 -15.14 -2.63 13.92
CA ASN A 61 -15.86 -2.71 12.65
C ASN A 61 -14.93 -2.51 11.44
N ARG A 62 -13.97 -1.59 11.54
CA ARG A 62 -12.97 -1.36 10.49
C ARG A 62 -12.06 -2.56 10.30
N LEU A 63 -11.63 -3.20 11.39
CA LEU A 63 -10.84 -4.42 11.33
C LEU A 63 -11.60 -5.58 10.67
N GLU A 64 -12.88 -5.77 11.03
CA GLU A 64 -13.73 -6.81 10.43
C GLU A 64 -13.96 -6.55 8.93
N ALA A 65 -14.27 -5.31 8.55
CA ALA A 65 -14.43 -4.92 7.15
C ALA A 65 -13.11 -5.10 6.37
N PHE A 66 -11.97 -4.74 6.97
CA PHE A 66 -10.65 -4.94 6.38
C PHE A 66 -10.36 -6.44 6.17
N LYS A 67 -10.57 -7.28 7.19
CA LYS A 67 -10.40 -8.74 7.12
C LYS A 67 -11.28 -9.38 6.04
N ALA A 68 -12.54 -8.93 5.94
CA ALA A 68 -13.47 -9.41 4.92
C ALA A 68 -13.02 -9.06 3.50
N GLN A 69 -12.31 -7.94 3.31
CA GLN A 69 -11.74 -7.54 2.02
C GLN A 69 -10.48 -8.33 1.70
N ILE A 70 -9.55 -8.48 2.65
CA ILE A 70 -8.26 -9.11 2.35
C ILE A 70 -8.35 -10.63 2.15
N ARG A 71 -9.41 -11.31 2.68
CA ARG A 71 -9.69 -12.76 2.59
C ARG A 71 -8.47 -13.61 2.15
N VAL A 72 -7.41 -13.61 2.97
CA VAL A 72 -6.25 -14.46 2.75
C VAL A 72 -6.65 -15.85 3.20
N THR A 73 -7.08 -16.69 2.27
CA THR A 73 -7.69 -17.99 2.62
C THR A 73 -6.65 -19.07 2.89
N ASN A 74 -5.38 -18.82 2.54
CA ASN A 74 -4.14 -19.50 2.97
C ASN A 74 -2.94 -18.80 2.29
N ASP A 75 -1.71 -19.06 2.71
CA ASP A 75 -0.48 -18.54 2.05
C ASP A 75 -0.42 -18.81 0.54
N ASN A 76 -1.16 -19.82 0.06
CA ASN A 76 -1.25 -20.20 -1.36
C ASN A 76 -2.42 -19.53 -2.12
N GLN A 77 -3.30 -18.79 -1.45
CA GLN A 77 -4.48 -18.15 -2.02
C GLN A 77 -4.52 -16.66 -1.66
N LEU A 78 -3.56 -15.91 -2.18
CA LEU A 78 -3.61 -14.45 -2.16
C LEU A 78 -4.64 -13.95 -3.18
N ASN A 79 -5.53 -13.04 -2.77
CA ASN A 79 -6.44 -12.39 -3.70
C ASN A 79 -5.71 -11.34 -4.54
N LYS A 80 -5.15 -11.75 -5.68
CA LYS A 80 -4.43 -10.87 -6.61
C LYS A 80 -5.33 -9.85 -7.33
N ASN A 81 -6.65 -9.98 -7.19
CA ASN A 81 -7.61 -9.02 -7.72
C ASN A 81 -7.85 -7.84 -6.75
N GLU A 82 -7.29 -7.89 -5.54
CA GLU A 82 -7.40 -6.80 -4.57
C GLU A 82 -6.80 -5.49 -5.08
N ILE A 83 -7.44 -4.39 -4.68
CA ILE A 83 -7.09 -3.04 -5.14
C ILE A 83 -5.64 -2.69 -4.77
N ARG A 84 -5.23 -3.01 -3.53
CA ARG A 84 -3.85 -2.83 -3.05
C ARG A 84 -2.85 -3.72 -3.77
N TYR A 85 -3.22 -4.96 -4.10
CA TYR A 85 -2.34 -5.85 -4.86
C TYR A 85 -2.04 -5.25 -6.25
N LYS A 86 -3.08 -4.76 -6.93
CA LYS A 86 -2.95 -4.07 -8.21
C LYS A 86 -2.08 -2.81 -8.09
N PHE A 87 -2.26 -2.03 -7.02
CA PHE A 87 -1.44 -0.84 -6.73
C PHE A 87 0.04 -1.19 -6.65
N ILE A 88 0.39 -2.16 -5.79
CA ILE A 88 1.77 -2.61 -5.57
C ILE A 88 2.38 -3.14 -6.87
N LYS A 89 1.62 -3.95 -7.63
CA LYS A 89 2.11 -4.51 -8.89
C LYS A 89 2.47 -3.42 -9.90
N GLN A 90 1.66 -2.38 -10.01
CA GLN A 90 1.95 -1.22 -10.85
C GLN A 90 3.17 -0.45 -10.30
N TYR A 91 3.15 -0.13 -9.00
CA TYR A 91 4.19 0.66 -8.35
C TYR A 91 5.59 0.01 -8.40
N PHE A 92 5.73 -1.26 -8.04
CA PHE A 92 7.00 -2.00 -8.09
C PHE A 92 7.51 -2.21 -9.54
N THR A 93 6.66 -1.97 -10.52
CA THR A 93 7.05 -1.95 -11.93
C THR A 93 7.65 -0.60 -12.31
N GLU A 94 7.08 0.50 -11.80
CA GLU A 94 7.41 1.87 -12.19
C GLU A 94 8.53 2.50 -11.34
N PHE A 95 8.56 2.26 -10.03
CA PHE A 95 9.45 2.96 -9.10
C PHE A 95 10.27 1.95 -8.30
N GLY A 96 11.46 1.63 -8.80
CA GLY A 96 12.42 0.74 -8.14
C GLY A 96 13.10 1.33 -6.90
N GLN A 97 12.51 2.36 -6.27
CA GLN A 97 13.11 3.08 -5.14
C GLN A 97 13.06 2.26 -3.84
N ASN A 98 14.03 2.53 -2.96
CA ASN A 98 14.21 1.78 -1.72
C ASN A 98 13.33 2.31 -0.58
N THR A 99 13.17 3.62 -0.44
CA THR A 99 12.45 4.22 0.69
C THR A 99 11.31 5.11 0.22
N PHE A 100 10.11 4.89 0.76
CA PHE A 100 8.93 5.70 0.46
C PHE A 100 7.83 5.49 1.50
N TYR A 101 6.87 6.41 1.51
CA TYR A 101 5.63 6.29 2.25
C TYR A 101 4.46 6.07 1.30
N ILE A 102 3.52 5.21 1.68
CA ILE A 102 2.19 5.11 1.07
C ILE A 102 1.19 5.71 2.05
N ILE A 103 0.44 6.72 1.61
CA ILE A 103 -0.63 7.33 2.41
C ILE A 103 -1.95 7.05 1.70
N GLU A 104 -2.74 6.11 2.21
CA GLU A 104 -4.09 5.83 1.70
C GLU A 104 -5.11 6.67 2.47
N ALA A 105 -5.93 7.46 1.77
CA ALA A 105 -7.08 8.15 2.34
C ALA A 105 -8.34 7.56 1.70
N ASN A 106 -9.11 6.79 2.48
CA ASN A 106 -10.29 6.07 2.00
C ASN A 106 -11.56 6.86 2.32
N GLU A 107 -12.19 7.44 1.31
CA GLU A 107 -13.52 8.05 1.45
C GLU A 107 -14.58 6.95 1.55
N SER A 108 -15.35 7.00 2.62
CA SER A 108 -16.50 6.13 2.83
C SER A 108 -17.78 6.85 2.40
N GLY A 109 -18.38 6.44 1.29
CA GLY A 109 -19.63 7.00 0.74
C GLY A 109 -20.28 6.08 -0.30
N GLU A 110 -21.31 6.54 -1.01
CA GLU A 110 -22.03 5.75 -2.04
C GLU A 110 -21.12 5.25 -3.16
N ARG A 111 -20.00 5.96 -3.41
CA ARG A 111 -18.92 5.52 -4.27
C ARG A 111 -17.63 5.44 -3.45
N ARG A 112 -16.91 4.33 -3.60
CA ARG A 112 -15.63 4.10 -2.94
C ARG A 112 -14.54 4.88 -3.68
N ASN A 113 -14.20 6.09 -3.21
CA ASN A 113 -13.04 6.82 -3.71
C ASN A 113 -11.81 6.40 -2.90
N ILE A 114 -10.85 5.77 -3.58
CA ILE A 114 -9.58 5.38 -2.97
C ILE A 114 -8.50 6.28 -3.57
N ILE A 115 -7.90 7.09 -2.70
CA ILE A 115 -6.78 7.96 -3.06
C ILE A 115 -5.55 7.44 -2.32
N SER A 116 -4.46 7.27 -3.05
CA SER A 116 -3.17 6.91 -2.49
C SER A 116 -2.12 7.92 -2.89
N TYR A 117 -1.38 8.43 -1.92
CA TYR A 117 -0.19 9.24 -2.16
C TYR A 117 1.05 8.38 -1.96
N VAL A 118 1.98 8.43 -2.90
CA VAL A 118 3.33 7.92 -2.68
C VAL A 118 4.26 9.08 -2.45
N VAL A 119 4.96 9.07 -1.32
CA VAL A 119 5.92 10.11 -0.94
C VAL A 119 7.32 9.52 -0.89
N PHE A 120 8.22 10.07 -1.68
CA PHE A 120 9.64 9.71 -1.68
C PHE A 120 10.41 10.73 -0.83
N PRO A 121 10.92 10.33 0.35
CA PRO A 121 11.51 11.23 1.32
C PRO A 121 12.99 11.51 1.03
N ASP A 122 13.28 12.11 -0.12
CA ASP A 122 14.60 12.67 -0.42
C ASP A 122 14.74 14.09 0.15
N SER A 123 15.90 14.74 -0.03
CA SER A 123 16.14 16.13 0.37
C SER A 123 15.05 17.09 -0.13
N ILE A 124 14.55 16.82 -1.34
CA ILE A 124 13.35 17.38 -1.94
C ILE A 124 12.36 16.22 -2.07
N SER A 125 11.25 16.26 -1.35
CA SER A 125 10.31 15.16 -1.38
C SER A 125 9.45 15.21 -2.63
N LYS A 126 9.39 14.06 -3.32
CA LYS A 126 8.50 13.86 -4.46
C LYS A 126 7.22 13.19 -4.00
N ILE A 127 6.08 13.73 -4.41
CA ILE A 127 4.76 13.20 -4.08
C ILE A 127 4.02 12.88 -5.36
N ILE A 128 3.44 11.69 -5.43
CA ILE A 128 2.59 11.24 -6.53
C ILE A 128 1.22 10.88 -5.97
N LYS A 129 0.17 11.55 -6.45
CA LYS A 129 -1.24 11.26 -6.13
C LYS A 129 -1.80 10.27 -7.14
N TYR A 130 -2.33 9.16 -6.66
CA TYR A 130 -3.04 8.14 -7.43
C TYR A 130 -4.50 8.09 -7.01
N LYS A 131 -5.38 7.81 -7.97
CA LYS A 131 -6.81 7.54 -7.74
C LYS A 131 -7.17 6.19 -8.35
N TYR A 132 -7.95 5.39 -7.64
CA TYR A 132 -8.50 4.17 -8.19
C TYR A 132 -9.88 4.43 -8.82
N GLU A 133 -9.94 4.37 -10.15
CA GLU A 133 -11.18 4.53 -10.92
C GLU A 133 -11.23 3.52 -12.07
N ASN A 134 -12.43 3.11 -12.48
CA ASN A 134 -12.63 2.19 -13.60
C ASN A 134 -11.77 0.91 -13.48
N ALA A 135 -11.64 0.39 -12.25
CA ALA A 135 -10.87 -0.80 -11.90
C ALA A 135 -9.33 -0.72 -12.13
N LYS A 136 -8.78 0.49 -12.25
CA LYS A 136 -7.35 0.75 -12.44
C LYS A 136 -6.86 1.91 -11.57
N TRP A 137 -5.56 1.95 -11.31
CA TRP A 137 -4.91 3.08 -10.67
C TRP A 137 -4.43 4.08 -11.71
N GLU A 138 -4.85 5.32 -11.54
CA GLU A 138 -4.45 6.43 -12.39
C GLU A 138 -3.61 7.41 -11.60
N LYS A 139 -2.45 7.77 -12.14
CA LYS A 139 -1.65 8.89 -11.61
C LYS A 139 -2.36 10.19 -11.97
N ILE A 140 -2.77 10.95 -10.96
CA ILE A 140 -3.53 12.20 -11.13
C ILE A 140 -2.60 13.40 -11.10
N LYS A 141 -1.64 13.44 -10.17
CA LYS A 141 -0.77 14.58 -9.95
C LYS A 141 0.59 14.13 -9.43
N GLU A 142 1.62 14.88 -9.77
CA GLU A 142 2.97 14.71 -9.25
C GLU A 142 3.57 16.07 -8.94
N LYS A 143 4.25 16.18 -7.80
CA LYS A 143 4.88 17.43 -7.38
C LYS A 143 6.09 17.15 -6.51
N GLU A 144 7.07 18.02 -6.62
CA GLU A 144 8.21 18.08 -5.71
C GLU A 144 8.00 19.19 -4.69
N ILE A 145 8.38 18.93 -3.45
CA ILE A 145 8.35 19.89 -2.36
C ILE A 145 9.79 20.08 -1.87
N GLY A 146 10.22 21.34 -1.76
CA GLY A 146 11.55 21.74 -1.29
C GLY A 146 11.86 21.45 0.18
N LYS A 147 11.26 20.41 0.77
CA LYS A 147 11.60 19.88 2.09
C LYS A 147 11.48 18.36 2.09
N LYS A 148 12.31 17.71 2.90
CA LYS A 148 12.19 16.28 3.20
C LYS A 148 10.93 16.02 4.01
N PHE A 149 10.14 15.03 3.61
CA PHE A 149 9.03 14.51 4.35
C PHE A 149 9.52 13.45 5.34
N GLU A 150 9.14 13.64 6.59
CA GLU A 150 9.32 12.63 7.63
C GLU A 150 8.00 12.51 8.38
N PHE A 151 7.53 11.27 8.49
CA PHE A 151 6.29 11.00 9.19
C PHE A 151 6.56 10.71 10.66
N ASP A 152 5.90 11.45 11.54
CA ASP A 152 5.87 11.20 12.97
C ASP A 152 4.41 11.16 13.43
N LYS A 153 3.94 9.96 13.76
CA LYS A 153 2.58 9.71 14.22
C LYS A 153 2.13 10.69 15.30
N ASN A 154 3.00 11.00 16.27
CA ASN A 154 2.63 11.81 17.43
C ASN A 154 2.36 13.27 17.05
N LYS A 155 2.92 13.75 15.95
CA LYS A 155 2.62 15.10 15.43
C LYS A 155 1.23 15.17 14.81
N TYR A 156 0.80 14.09 14.16
CA TYR A 156 -0.43 14.03 13.38
C TYR A 156 -1.63 13.44 14.12
N VAL A 157 -1.45 12.73 15.23
CA VAL A 157 -2.58 12.25 16.02
C VAL A 157 -3.31 13.40 16.72
N THR A 158 -4.64 13.31 16.78
CA THR A 158 -5.49 14.23 17.54
C THR A 158 -6.70 13.51 18.11
N LYS A 159 -7.46 14.17 18.99
CA LYS A 159 -8.69 13.60 19.54
C LYS A 159 -9.73 13.45 18.44
N PHE A 160 -10.59 12.43 18.60
CA PHE A 160 -11.71 12.21 17.70
C PHE A 160 -12.61 13.45 17.62
N GLY A 161 -12.95 13.86 16.40
CA GLY A 161 -13.74 15.06 16.11
C GLY A 161 -12.91 16.34 15.97
N GLU A 162 -11.62 16.32 16.36
CA GLU A 162 -10.70 17.45 16.18
C GLU A 162 -9.83 17.30 14.91
N GLY A 163 -9.85 16.12 14.28
CA GLY A 163 -9.13 15.85 13.04
C GLY A 163 -9.68 16.62 11.84
N LYS A 164 -8.83 16.73 10.82
CA LYS A 164 -9.16 17.38 9.53
C LYS A 164 -9.50 16.37 8.44
N ASN A 165 -9.13 15.10 8.65
CA ASN A 165 -9.47 14.02 7.74
C ASN A 165 -10.90 13.53 7.97
N GLU A 166 -11.75 13.62 6.96
CA GLU A 166 -13.08 12.98 6.97
C GLU A 166 -13.02 11.48 6.65
N ASN A 167 -11.81 10.97 6.42
CA ASN A 167 -11.52 9.64 5.90
C ASN A 167 -10.68 8.84 6.88
N ASP A 168 -10.80 7.52 6.84
CA ASP A 168 -9.80 6.66 7.46
C ASP A 168 -8.49 6.79 6.67
N VAL A 169 -7.39 7.03 7.39
CA VAL A 169 -6.07 7.23 6.78
C VAL A 169 -5.12 6.14 7.23
N ILE A 170 -4.37 5.58 6.28
CA ILE A 170 -3.30 4.62 6.53
C ILE A 170 -2.01 5.25 6.04
N VAL A 171 -1.02 5.39 6.91
CA VAL A 171 0.34 5.80 6.55
C VAL A 171 1.28 4.61 6.72
N THR A 172 1.87 4.14 5.64
CA THR A 172 2.80 3.01 5.65
C THR A 172 4.17 3.47 5.23
N HIS A 173 5.18 3.21 6.05
CA HIS A 173 6.58 3.46 5.73
C HIS A 173 7.23 2.19 5.17
N VAL A 174 7.91 2.33 4.04
CA VAL A 174 8.61 1.25 3.35
C VAL A 174 10.07 1.62 3.20
N GLU A 175 10.96 0.70 3.57
CA GLU A 175 12.39 0.78 3.30
C GLU A 175 12.91 -0.54 2.76
N ASN A 176 13.78 -0.47 1.75
CA ASN A 176 14.37 -1.63 1.09
C ASN A 176 13.33 -2.70 0.72
N LYS A 177 12.16 -2.27 0.24
CA LYS A 177 11.02 -3.14 -0.14
C LYS A 177 10.41 -3.92 1.03
N ARG A 178 10.59 -3.46 2.27
CA ARG A 178 10.00 -4.04 3.47
C ARG A 178 9.15 -3.00 4.19
N ILE A 179 8.05 -3.44 4.77
CA ILE A 179 7.20 -2.60 5.61
C ILE A 179 7.94 -2.34 6.93
N ILE A 180 8.22 -1.08 7.23
CA ILE A 180 8.88 -0.67 8.47
C ILE A 180 7.84 -0.34 9.53
N SER A 181 6.80 0.40 9.14
CA SER A 181 5.67 0.74 10.01
C SER A 181 4.40 0.94 9.20
N SER A 182 3.27 0.80 9.87
CA SER A 182 1.97 1.23 9.35
C SER A 182 1.16 1.84 10.48
N ASP A 183 0.64 3.04 10.27
CA ASP A 183 -0.17 3.80 11.21
C ASP A 183 -1.56 4.02 10.63
N TYR A 184 -2.57 3.51 11.32
CA TYR A 184 -3.97 3.71 11.00
C TYR A 184 -4.51 4.88 11.82
N PHE A 185 -5.24 5.78 11.17
CA PHE A 185 -5.99 6.86 11.78
C PHE A 185 -7.45 6.69 11.43
N LEU A 186 -8.30 6.64 12.45
CA LEU A 186 -9.74 6.70 12.26
C LEU A 186 -10.12 8.07 11.70
N LEU A 187 -11.25 8.14 11.00
CA LEU A 187 -11.84 9.41 10.60
C LEU A 187 -11.83 10.42 11.77
N LEU A 188 -11.48 11.66 11.46
CA LEU A 188 -11.39 12.78 12.41
C LEU A 188 -10.42 12.58 13.58
N THR A 189 -9.45 11.66 13.49
CA THR A 189 -8.37 11.50 14.49
C THR A 189 -6.98 11.89 13.97
N MET A 190 -6.89 12.46 12.75
CA MET A 190 -5.65 12.92 12.16
C MET A 190 -5.69 14.42 11.85
N LYS A 191 -4.62 15.12 12.22
CA LYS A 191 -4.36 16.47 11.73
C LYS A 191 -4.01 16.43 10.25
N GLU A 192 -4.14 17.56 9.58
CA GLU A 192 -3.76 17.68 8.18
C GLU A 192 -2.27 17.34 7.97
N ILE A 193 -1.97 16.60 6.90
CA ILE A 193 -0.59 16.44 6.43
C ILE A 193 -0.34 17.53 5.40
N ASP A 194 0.26 18.64 5.83
CA ASP A 194 0.47 19.84 5.00
C ASP A 194 1.05 19.57 3.61
N ILE A 195 1.95 18.57 3.50
CA ILE A 195 2.59 18.25 2.23
C ILE A 195 1.61 17.70 1.18
N LEU A 196 0.54 17.05 1.62
CA LEU A 196 -0.50 16.51 0.73
C LEU A 196 -1.37 17.64 0.18
N GLY A 197 -1.55 18.74 0.92
CA GLY A 197 -2.21 19.96 0.46
C GLY A 197 -1.58 20.55 -0.81
N SER A 198 -0.30 20.28 -1.05
CA SER A 198 0.40 20.75 -2.26
C SER A 198 -0.01 20.00 -3.54
N VAL A 199 -0.63 18.83 -3.39
CA VAL A 199 -1.11 17.93 -4.45
C VAL A 199 -2.61 17.60 -4.32
N SER A 200 -3.31 18.20 -3.37
CA SER A 200 -4.77 18.33 -3.43
C SER A 200 -5.16 19.27 -4.57
N ASP A 201 -6.41 19.15 -5.01
CA ASP A 201 -6.93 19.84 -6.20
C ASP A 201 -7.06 21.35 -5.96
#